data_AF-A0A1W6K0Q9-F1
#
_entry.id   AF-A0A1W6K0Q9-F1
#
_cell.length_a   1.000
_cell.length_b   1.000
_cell.length_c   1.000
_cell.angle_alpha   90.00
_cell.angle_beta   90.00
_cell.angle_gamma   90.00
#
_symmetry.space_group_name_H-M   'P 1'
#
loop_
_entity.id
_entity.type
_entity.pdbx_description
1 polymer ?
#
loop_
_entity_poly.entity_id
_entity_poly.type
_entity_poly.pdbx_seq_one_letter_code
_entity_poly.pdbx_strand_id
1 'polypeptide(L)'
;MKAYDVLSYLIEHADNGSVAALTTEDNVPILIIKNNEYSFTSYICLHSGEVKSIFKEFDRTTFHRAILDFIDEVSAYLGTSITELKLSDAALFTDCIPKKEEKPKRKIEKKKEEENITDKIQKLRIIEKPFHVIPLLTDQGKLIAYVPEISTISSFDFITKSVSIIDDKISPANVDFKQLYLTLFSNKLDPHQGNPFTTINDITFFTASFIDLGDKGKGDFNGKNVNKRLGRFFIGTYKGGLKTTDIEFLDFDSLNKGRLYVGLFIRKNEKILKLSGMSIVDLHESGKLTLNSYLFASFAQTAKNCVINFADYDKLFSNFLNLGLAKSDGRSILKDAIEIHSMMIDLPFSEQISNNQIKIVDPISYWYYSSNNEDIRECIDCPLKDKVSLRKDILASLKRKGWLNAFII
;
A
#
# COMPACT_ATOMS: atom_id res chain seq x y z
N MET A 1 -3.69 18.54 -44.90
CA MET A 1 -3.97 19.62 -43.91
C MET A 1 -2.81 19.63 -42.94
N LYS A 2 -2.35 20.79 -42.45
CA LYS A 2 -1.19 20.84 -41.54
C LYS A 2 -1.44 19.97 -40.31
N ALA A 3 -0.44 19.17 -39.94
CA ALA A 3 -0.55 18.19 -38.85
C ALA A 3 -1.05 18.83 -37.55
N TYR A 4 -0.46 19.98 -37.18
CA TYR A 4 -0.84 20.75 -36.00
C TYR A 4 -2.31 21.18 -35.99
N ASP A 5 -2.82 21.70 -37.10
CA ASP A 5 -4.19 22.22 -37.18
C ASP A 5 -5.21 21.08 -37.03
N VAL A 6 -4.95 19.94 -37.68
CA VAL A 6 -5.81 18.75 -37.61
C VAL A 6 -5.84 18.18 -36.19
N LEU A 7 -4.67 18.02 -35.58
CA LEU A 7 -4.55 17.47 -34.23
C LEU A 7 -5.17 18.38 -33.19
N SER A 8 -4.91 19.68 -33.28
CA SER A 8 -5.46 20.67 -32.36
C SER A 8 -6.98 20.67 -32.42
N TYR A 9 -7.55 20.72 -33.63
CA TYR A 9 -8.97 20.70 -33.85
C TYR A 9 -9.64 19.43 -33.28
N LEU A 10 -9.07 18.25 -33.59
CA LEU A 10 -9.62 16.97 -33.13
C LEU A 10 -9.60 16.84 -31.60
N ILE A 11 -8.50 17.21 -30.97
CA ILE A 11 -8.34 17.03 -29.51
C ILE A 11 -9.20 18.04 -28.74
N GLU A 12 -9.36 19.27 -29.23
CA GLU A 12 -10.23 20.26 -28.61
C GLU A 12 -11.72 19.91 -28.78
N HIS A 13 -12.15 19.54 -29.99
CA HIS A 13 -13.58 19.51 -30.34
C HIS A 13 -14.21 18.11 -30.31
N ALA A 14 -13.43 17.02 -30.29
CA ALA A 14 -14.01 15.68 -30.20
C ALA A 14 -14.53 15.37 -28.79
N ASP A 15 -15.55 14.52 -28.68
CA ASP A 15 -16.04 14.03 -27.40
C ASP A 15 -15.04 13.07 -26.73
N ASN A 16 -15.07 12.99 -25.40
CA ASN A 16 -14.25 12.03 -24.67
C ASN A 16 -14.61 10.59 -25.08
N GLY A 17 -13.60 9.78 -25.36
CA GLY A 17 -13.74 8.43 -25.89
C GLY A 17 -13.81 8.35 -27.42
N SER A 18 -13.83 9.48 -28.13
CA SER A 18 -13.80 9.50 -29.59
C SER A 18 -12.48 8.98 -30.14
N VAL A 19 -12.57 8.30 -31.29
CA VAL A 19 -11.43 7.78 -32.05
C VAL A 19 -11.37 8.49 -33.39
N ALA A 20 -10.22 9.09 -33.70
CA ALA A 20 -9.92 9.67 -35.00
C ALA A 20 -8.82 8.84 -35.67
N ALA A 21 -9.02 8.50 -36.94
CA ALA A 21 -8.02 7.83 -37.74
C ALA A 21 -7.38 8.82 -38.71
N LEU A 22 -6.06 8.85 -38.69
CA LEU A 22 -5.22 9.77 -39.45
C LEU A 22 -4.19 8.99 -40.24
N THR A 23 -3.78 9.55 -41.37
CA THR A 23 -2.63 9.05 -42.14
C THR A 23 -1.63 10.17 -42.38
N THR A 24 -0.34 9.81 -42.31
CA THR A 24 0.75 10.68 -42.73
C THR A 24 0.82 10.77 -44.26
N GLU A 25 1.68 11.65 -44.77
CA GLU A 25 2.00 11.76 -46.20
C GLU A 25 2.51 10.44 -46.81
N ASP A 26 3.26 9.67 -46.02
CA ASP A 26 3.80 8.35 -46.39
C ASP A 26 2.79 7.20 -46.16
N ASN A 27 1.50 7.51 -46.00
CA ASN A 27 0.42 6.57 -45.70
C ASN A 27 0.62 5.74 -44.41
N VAL A 28 1.37 6.26 -43.43
CA VAL A 28 1.50 5.61 -42.12
C VAL A 28 0.24 5.88 -41.30
N PRO A 29 -0.47 4.83 -40.83
CA PRO A 29 -1.65 4.99 -39.99
C PRO A 29 -1.34 5.49 -38.58
N ILE A 30 -2.15 6.45 -38.13
CA ILE A 30 -2.15 6.98 -36.77
C ILE A 30 -3.58 6.98 -36.25
N LEU A 31 -3.87 6.21 -35.21
CA LEU A 31 -5.15 6.26 -34.48
C LEU A 31 -5.01 7.13 -33.24
N ILE A 32 -5.90 8.10 -33.05
CA ILE A 32 -5.93 8.96 -31.87
C ILE A 32 -7.21 8.71 -31.09
N ILE A 33 -7.07 8.49 -29.80
CA ILE A 33 -8.16 8.29 -28.85
C ILE A 33 -8.11 9.43 -27.83
N LYS A 34 -9.15 10.25 -27.77
CA LYS A 34 -9.30 11.25 -26.71
C LYS A 34 -9.73 10.53 -25.44
N ASN A 35 -8.83 10.42 -24.45
CA ASN A 35 -9.15 9.67 -23.24
C ASN A 35 -10.07 10.48 -22.32
N ASN A 36 -9.80 11.80 -22.19
CA ASN A 36 -10.58 12.77 -21.43
C ASN A 36 -10.30 14.20 -21.97
N GLU A 37 -10.80 15.24 -21.30
CA GLU A 37 -10.63 16.64 -21.72
C GLU A 37 -9.17 17.08 -21.85
N TYR A 38 -8.26 16.43 -21.10
CA TYR A 38 -6.89 16.86 -20.86
C TYR A 38 -5.84 15.79 -21.24
N SER A 39 -6.24 14.77 -22.00
CA SER A 39 -5.31 13.73 -22.45
C SER A 39 -5.80 12.96 -23.68
N PHE A 40 -4.84 12.51 -24.48
CA PHE A 40 -5.08 11.60 -25.59
C PHE A 40 -4.01 10.51 -25.69
N THR A 41 -4.40 9.38 -26.27
CA THR A 41 -3.50 8.27 -26.62
C THR A 41 -3.47 8.14 -28.13
N SER A 42 -2.30 7.99 -28.72
CA SER A 42 -2.16 7.67 -30.14
C SER A 42 -1.48 6.31 -30.35
N TYR A 43 -1.89 5.59 -31.38
CA TYR A 43 -1.25 4.38 -31.87
C TYR A 43 -0.75 4.62 -33.29
N ILE A 44 0.55 4.46 -33.50
CA ILE A 44 1.22 4.61 -34.79
C ILE A 44 1.59 3.22 -35.28
N CYS A 45 1.18 2.87 -36.49
CA CYS A 45 1.29 1.51 -37.00
C CYS A 45 2.19 1.46 -38.21
N LEU A 46 3.31 0.76 -38.08
CA LEU A 46 4.20 0.52 -39.21
C LEU A 46 3.66 -0.65 -40.04
N HIS A 47 3.94 -0.64 -41.34
CA HIS A 47 3.58 -1.76 -42.24
C HIS A 47 4.22 -3.11 -41.81
N SER A 48 5.21 -3.09 -40.91
CA SER A 48 5.82 -4.26 -40.27
C SER A 48 4.96 -4.91 -39.18
N GLY A 49 3.83 -4.30 -38.78
CA GLY A 49 2.98 -4.79 -37.69
C GLY A 49 3.39 -4.33 -36.28
N GLU A 50 4.46 -3.53 -36.17
CA GLU A 50 4.81 -2.85 -34.92
C GLU A 50 3.87 -1.67 -34.66
N VAL A 51 3.32 -1.63 -33.43
CA VAL A 51 2.44 -0.56 -32.97
C VAL A 51 3.14 0.20 -31.84
N LYS A 52 3.43 1.49 -32.06
CA LYS A 52 3.91 2.38 -31.00
C LYS A 52 2.75 3.16 -30.40
N SER A 53 2.60 3.08 -29.09
CA SER A 53 1.68 3.93 -28.34
C SER A 53 2.39 5.16 -27.79
N ILE A 54 1.80 6.33 -27.98
CA ILE A 54 2.22 7.58 -27.33
C ILE A 54 1.05 8.12 -26.52
N PHE A 55 1.31 8.56 -25.29
CA PHE A 55 0.32 9.17 -24.42
C PHE A 55 0.75 10.60 -24.10
N LYS A 56 -0.21 11.54 -24.20
CA LYS A 56 0.01 12.95 -23.82
C LYS A 56 -1.06 13.39 -22.85
N GLU A 57 -0.62 14.06 -21.79
CA GLU A 57 -1.44 14.73 -20.79
C GLU A 57 -1.05 16.22 -20.77
N PHE A 58 -2.05 17.09 -20.70
CA PHE A 58 -1.87 18.54 -20.82
C PHE A 58 -2.99 19.28 -20.10
N ASP A 59 -2.77 20.56 -19.85
CA ASP A 59 -3.80 21.51 -19.43
C ASP A 59 -4.05 22.56 -20.52
N ARG A 60 -4.95 23.52 -20.26
CA ARG A 60 -5.26 24.60 -21.21
C ARG A 60 -4.04 25.43 -21.60
N THR A 61 -3.04 25.57 -20.74
CA THR A 61 -1.84 26.39 -20.99
C THR A 61 -0.73 25.62 -21.71
N THR A 62 -0.73 24.29 -21.61
CA THR A 62 0.28 23.39 -22.18
C THR A 62 -0.21 22.62 -23.41
N PHE A 63 -1.47 22.80 -23.79
CA PHE A 63 -2.11 22.13 -24.93
C PHE A 63 -1.27 22.21 -26.22
N HIS A 64 -0.95 23.41 -26.69
CA HIS A 64 -0.20 23.57 -27.95
C HIS A 64 1.19 22.93 -27.90
N ARG A 65 1.83 22.97 -26.74
CA ARG A 65 3.10 22.28 -26.53
C ARG A 65 2.93 20.76 -26.62
N ALA A 66 1.88 20.20 -26.02
CA ALA A 66 1.61 18.77 -26.11
C ALA A 66 1.33 18.29 -27.55
N ILE A 67 0.69 19.12 -28.39
CA ILE A 67 0.50 18.85 -29.82
C ILE A 67 1.84 18.86 -30.56
N LEU A 68 2.69 19.87 -30.35
CA LEU A 68 4.01 19.95 -31.00
C LEU A 68 4.93 18.82 -30.53
N ASP A 69 5.02 18.58 -29.22
CA ASP A 69 5.81 17.49 -28.64
C ASP A 69 5.32 16.12 -29.14
N PHE A 70 4.04 15.99 -29.50
CA PHE A 70 3.52 14.78 -30.14
C PHE A 70 3.99 14.65 -31.59
N ILE A 71 3.87 15.71 -32.39
CA ILE A 71 4.35 15.72 -33.78
C ILE A 71 5.85 15.41 -33.86
N ASP A 72 6.64 15.99 -32.96
CA ASP A 72 8.08 15.77 -32.87
C ASP A 72 8.41 14.31 -32.51
N GLU A 73 7.70 13.72 -31.53
CA GLU A 73 7.90 12.32 -31.16
C GLU A 73 7.50 11.34 -32.27
N VAL A 74 6.44 11.64 -33.02
CA VAL A 74 6.02 10.82 -34.16
C VAL A 74 7.05 10.96 -35.29
N SER A 75 7.50 12.19 -35.59
CA SER A 75 8.51 12.45 -36.61
C SER A 75 9.85 11.76 -36.29
N ALA A 76 10.29 11.83 -35.03
CA ALA A 76 11.47 11.14 -34.54
C ALA A 76 11.32 9.62 -34.63
N TYR A 77 10.11 9.09 -34.41
CA TYR A 77 9.85 7.66 -34.51
C TYR A 77 9.85 7.14 -35.95
N LEU A 78 9.23 7.89 -36.87
CA LEU A 78 9.16 7.51 -38.29
C LEU A 78 10.45 7.84 -39.04
N GLY A 79 11.33 8.68 -38.47
CA GLY A 79 12.54 9.16 -39.13
C GLY A 79 12.26 10.15 -40.26
N THR A 80 11.03 10.66 -40.35
CA THR A 80 10.58 11.62 -41.37
C THR A 80 9.80 12.77 -40.74
N SER A 81 9.89 13.96 -41.31
CA SER A 81 9.16 15.14 -40.82
C SER A 81 7.68 15.05 -41.19
N ILE A 82 6.79 15.14 -40.20
CA ILE A 82 5.34 15.07 -40.45
C ILE A 82 4.76 16.48 -40.55
N THR A 83 4.55 16.92 -41.78
CA THR A 83 4.01 18.25 -42.06
C THR A 83 2.50 18.25 -42.26
N GLU A 84 1.94 17.20 -42.86
CA GLU A 84 0.51 17.05 -43.07
C GLU A 84 -0.08 15.74 -42.54
N LEU A 85 -1.34 15.82 -42.12
CA LEU A 85 -2.18 14.69 -41.76
C LEU A 85 -3.49 14.73 -42.55
N LYS A 86 -4.00 13.55 -42.91
CA LYS A 86 -5.30 13.37 -43.56
C LYS A 86 -6.20 12.50 -42.68
N LEU A 87 -7.47 12.88 -42.57
CA LEU A 87 -8.49 12.03 -41.97
C LEU A 87 -8.70 10.81 -42.87
N SER A 88 -8.73 9.63 -42.26
CA SER A 88 -8.94 8.36 -42.95
C SER A 88 -10.06 7.58 -42.26
N ASP A 89 -10.60 6.57 -42.95
CA ASP A 89 -11.60 5.68 -42.37
C ASP A 89 -10.93 4.73 -41.36
N ALA A 90 -11.43 4.73 -40.13
CA ALA A 90 -10.95 3.86 -39.06
C ALA A 90 -11.09 2.36 -39.41
N ALA A 91 -12.03 2.00 -40.29
CA ALA A 91 -12.26 0.63 -40.75
C ALA A 91 -11.08 0.04 -41.53
N LEU A 92 -10.16 0.87 -42.05
CA LEU A 92 -8.96 0.43 -42.78
C LEU A 92 -7.78 0.06 -41.86
N PHE A 93 -7.91 0.25 -40.53
CA PHE A 93 -6.80 0.10 -39.57
C PHE A 93 -7.07 -0.96 -38.50
N THR A 94 -7.73 -2.07 -38.87
CA THR A 94 -8.05 -3.18 -37.95
C THR A 94 -6.82 -3.84 -37.32
N ASP A 95 -5.67 -3.79 -37.97
CA ASP A 95 -4.40 -4.33 -37.44
C ASP A 95 -3.63 -3.31 -36.59
N CYS A 96 -4.08 -2.05 -36.56
CA CYS A 96 -3.45 -0.96 -35.81
C CYS A 96 -3.96 -0.85 -34.36
N ILE A 97 -5.11 -1.47 -34.09
CA ILE A 97 -5.62 -1.68 -32.74
C ILE A 97 -5.04 -3.02 -32.26
N PRO A 98 -4.27 -3.07 -31.16
CA PRO A 98 -3.76 -4.33 -30.66
C PRO A 98 -4.94 -5.29 -30.48
N LYS A 99 -4.95 -6.41 -31.24
CA LYS A 99 -5.93 -7.48 -31.09
C LYS A 99 -5.90 -7.86 -29.61
N LYS A 100 -6.99 -7.54 -28.90
CA LYS A 100 -7.20 -8.10 -27.57
C LYS A 100 -7.21 -9.61 -27.77
N GLU A 101 -6.13 -10.27 -27.39
CA GLU A 101 -6.19 -11.69 -27.07
C GLU A 101 -7.42 -11.87 -26.18
N GLU A 102 -8.32 -12.76 -26.57
CA GLU A 102 -9.36 -13.24 -25.67
C GLU A 102 -8.64 -13.80 -24.44
N LYS A 103 -8.57 -12.97 -23.40
CA LYS A 103 -8.05 -13.41 -22.12
C LYS A 103 -8.83 -14.66 -21.74
N PRO A 104 -8.16 -15.79 -21.44
CA PRO A 104 -8.84 -17.01 -21.04
C PRO A 104 -9.83 -16.64 -19.93
N LYS A 105 -11.05 -17.19 -20.00
CA LYS A 105 -12.20 -16.89 -19.13
C LYS A 105 -11.77 -16.54 -17.70
N ARG A 106 -11.47 -15.25 -17.45
CA ARG A 106 -10.91 -14.77 -16.16
C ARG A 106 -11.85 -15.03 -14.99
N LYS A 107 -13.13 -15.32 -15.25
CA LYS A 107 -14.10 -15.66 -14.20
C LYS A 107 -13.85 -17.04 -13.56
N ILE A 108 -13.33 -18.02 -14.30
CA ILE A 108 -13.05 -19.37 -13.76
C ILE A 108 -11.69 -19.39 -13.07
N GLU A 109 -10.67 -18.74 -13.66
CA GLU A 109 -9.34 -18.63 -13.04
C GLU A 109 -9.33 -17.73 -11.80
N LYS A 110 -10.05 -16.59 -11.79
CA LYS A 110 -10.16 -15.76 -10.58
C LYS A 110 -10.79 -16.52 -9.43
N LYS A 111 -11.84 -17.31 -9.67
CA LYS A 111 -12.45 -18.16 -8.63
C LYS A 111 -11.48 -19.22 -8.11
N LYS A 112 -10.78 -19.95 -9.00
CA LYS A 112 -9.76 -20.93 -8.58
C LYS A 112 -8.59 -20.28 -7.84
N GLU A 113 -8.18 -19.08 -8.23
CA GLU A 113 -7.08 -18.34 -7.58
C GLU A 113 -7.53 -17.70 -6.25
N GLU A 114 -8.80 -17.28 -6.11
CA GLU A 114 -9.40 -16.82 -4.84
C GLU A 114 -9.63 -17.97 -3.85
N GLU A 115 -10.13 -19.12 -4.31
CA GLU A 115 -10.22 -20.36 -3.52
C GLU A 115 -8.82 -20.78 -3.03
N ASN A 116 -7.80 -20.73 -3.90
CA ASN A 116 -6.42 -21.04 -3.52
C ASN A 116 -5.85 -20.07 -2.46
N ILE A 117 -6.10 -18.76 -2.55
CA ILE A 117 -5.59 -17.80 -1.55
C ILE A 117 -6.26 -18.01 -0.19
N THR A 118 -7.57 -18.23 -0.16
CA THR A 118 -8.31 -18.49 1.09
C THR A 118 -7.76 -19.74 1.79
N ASP A 119 -7.55 -20.82 1.04
CA ASP A 119 -6.98 -22.06 1.56
C ASP A 119 -5.55 -21.87 2.06
N LYS A 120 -4.71 -21.11 1.34
CA LYS A 120 -3.36 -20.77 1.79
C LYS A 120 -3.37 -19.97 3.10
N ILE A 121 -4.29 -19.01 3.25
CA ILE A 121 -4.44 -18.25 4.52
C ILE A 121 -4.88 -19.18 5.65
N GLN A 122 -5.82 -20.10 5.42
CA GLN A 122 -6.22 -21.08 6.43
C GLN A 122 -5.07 -21.99 6.85
N LYS A 123 -4.25 -22.46 5.89
CA LYS A 123 -3.03 -23.22 6.17
C LYS A 123 -2.00 -22.41 6.97
N LEU A 124 -1.85 -21.12 6.66
CA LEU A 124 -0.96 -20.22 7.42
C LEU A 124 -1.42 -20.14 8.88
N ARG A 125 -2.73 -20.11 9.14
CA ARG A 125 -3.35 -20.04 10.48
C ARG A 125 -3.21 -21.28 11.35
N ILE A 126 -2.71 -22.40 10.81
CA ILE A 126 -2.42 -23.57 11.63
C ILE A 126 -1.23 -23.22 12.52
N ILE A 127 -1.44 -23.23 13.84
CA ILE A 127 -0.42 -22.86 14.83
C ILE A 127 0.22 -24.12 15.38
N GLU A 128 1.55 -24.14 15.43
CA GLU A 128 2.33 -25.18 16.09
C GLU A 128 2.85 -24.63 17.43
N LYS A 129 2.93 -25.49 18.44
CA LYS A 129 3.48 -25.12 19.75
C LYS A 129 5.01 -25.24 19.76
N PRO A 130 5.71 -24.40 20.54
CA PRO A 130 5.18 -23.27 21.31
C PRO A 130 4.93 -22.04 20.43
N PHE A 131 3.99 -21.17 20.84
CA PHE A 131 3.68 -19.93 20.11
C PHE A 131 3.35 -18.77 21.05
N HIS A 132 3.55 -17.53 20.59
CA HIS A 132 3.20 -16.35 21.35
C HIS A 132 1.79 -15.85 21.02
N VAL A 133 1.11 -15.30 22.03
CA VAL A 133 -0.17 -14.62 21.87
C VAL A 133 -0.07 -13.21 22.41
N ILE A 134 -0.42 -12.24 21.57
CA ILE A 134 -0.58 -10.83 21.95
C ILE A 134 -2.09 -10.56 22.01
N PRO A 135 -2.68 -10.41 23.21
CA PRO A 135 -4.12 -10.26 23.36
C PRO A 135 -4.59 -8.93 22.75
N LEU A 136 -5.66 -8.98 21.94
CA LEU A 136 -6.22 -7.79 21.28
C LEU A 136 -7.59 -7.42 21.84
N LEU A 137 -8.55 -8.35 21.81
CA LEU A 137 -9.85 -8.18 22.45
C LEU A 137 -10.44 -9.51 22.91
N THR A 138 -11.48 -9.43 23.75
CA THR A 138 -12.38 -10.56 24.02
C THR A 138 -13.70 -10.33 23.32
N ASP A 139 -14.16 -11.31 22.53
CA ASP A 139 -15.45 -11.28 21.85
C ASP A 139 -16.18 -12.61 22.07
N GLN A 140 -17.43 -12.56 22.52
CA GLN A 140 -18.26 -13.76 22.78
C GLN A 140 -17.57 -14.82 23.67
N GLY A 141 -16.77 -14.38 24.66
CA GLY A 141 -16.05 -15.26 25.58
C GLY A 141 -14.76 -15.86 25.03
N LYS A 142 -14.39 -15.56 23.77
CA LYS A 142 -13.13 -15.98 23.14
C LYS A 142 -12.12 -14.84 23.10
N LEU A 143 -10.84 -15.17 23.23
CA LEU A 143 -9.75 -14.23 23.02
C LEU A 143 -9.42 -14.14 21.54
N ILE A 144 -9.50 -12.94 20.98
CA ILE A 144 -8.89 -12.62 19.70
C ILE A 144 -7.48 -12.08 19.99
N ALA A 145 -6.46 -12.74 19.44
CA ALA A 145 -5.07 -12.40 19.67
C ALA A 145 -4.27 -12.43 18.37
N TYR A 146 -3.23 -11.61 18.29
CA TYR A 146 -2.22 -11.67 17.24
C TYR A 146 -1.18 -12.74 17.60
N VAL A 147 -0.80 -13.56 16.62
CA VAL A 147 0.17 -14.65 16.74
C VAL A 147 1.37 -14.34 15.83
N PRO A 148 2.50 -13.87 16.38
CA PRO A 148 3.65 -13.45 15.60
C PRO A 148 4.28 -14.53 14.73
N GLU A 149 4.30 -15.78 15.18
CA GLU A 149 4.89 -16.93 14.47
C GLU A 149 4.24 -17.19 13.10
N ILE A 150 3.02 -16.68 12.91
CA ILE A 150 2.27 -16.78 11.65
C ILE A 150 1.87 -15.40 11.09
N SER A 151 2.19 -14.32 11.81
CA SER A 151 1.82 -12.93 11.47
C SER A 151 0.32 -12.78 11.12
N THR A 152 -0.55 -13.43 11.89
CA THR A 152 -2.02 -13.37 11.73
C THR A 152 -2.73 -13.22 13.06
N ILE A 153 -4.06 -13.05 13.02
CA ILE A 153 -4.90 -13.15 14.23
C ILE A 153 -5.64 -14.49 14.31
N SER A 154 -5.83 -14.96 15.53
CA SER A 154 -6.54 -16.19 15.85
C SER A 154 -7.49 -16.01 17.02
N SER A 155 -8.50 -16.89 17.11
CA SER A 155 -9.45 -16.96 18.20
C SER A 155 -9.13 -18.14 19.11
N PHE A 156 -9.13 -17.92 20.42
CA PHE A 156 -8.81 -18.93 21.43
C PHE A 156 -9.91 -19.04 22.48
N ASP A 157 -10.10 -20.25 23.02
CA ASP A 157 -11.10 -20.54 24.07
C ASP A 157 -10.56 -20.29 25.50
N PHE A 158 -9.40 -19.67 25.62
CA PHE A 158 -8.81 -19.20 26.88
C PHE A 158 -8.62 -17.68 26.84
N ILE A 159 -8.49 -17.05 28.01
CA ILE A 159 -8.26 -15.60 28.13
C ILE A 159 -6.90 -15.34 28.78
N THR A 160 -6.11 -14.46 28.17
CA THR A 160 -4.94 -13.83 28.79
C THR A 160 -5.02 -12.31 28.62
N LYS A 161 -4.42 -11.57 29.55
CA LYS A 161 -4.39 -10.09 29.55
C LYS A 161 -3.03 -9.51 29.16
N SER A 162 -2.00 -10.33 29.11
CA SER A 162 -0.64 -9.93 28.76
C SER A 162 -0.10 -10.80 27.63
N VAL A 163 0.97 -10.33 27.00
CA VAL A 163 1.73 -11.17 26.05
C VAL A 163 2.14 -12.46 26.78
N SER A 164 1.81 -13.59 26.16
CA SER A 164 1.97 -14.91 26.77
C SER A 164 2.55 -15.89 25.76
N ILE A 165 3.29 -16.88 26.23
CA ILE A 165 3.70 -18.03 25.42
C ILE A 165 2.78 -19.21 25.77
N ILE A 166 2.33 -19.90 24.73
CA ILE A 166 1.46 -21.07 24.80
C ILE A 166 2.27 -22.29 24.39
N ASP A 167 2.47 -23.17 25.34
CA ASP A 167 2.97 -24.52 25.10
C ASP A 167 1.98 -25.51 25.72
N ASP A 168 2.38 -26.32 26.70
CA ASP A 168 1.44 -27.11 27.51
C ASP A 168 0.70 -26.26 28.57
N LYS A 169 1.29 -25.13 28.95
CA LYS A 169 0.70 -24.15 29.88
C LYS A 169 0.77 -22.76 29.26
N ILE A 170 -0.07 -21.87 29.80
CA ILE A 170 -0.04 -20.44 29.49
C ILE A 170 0.90 -19.78 30.49
N SER A 171 2.00 -19.20 30.02
CA SER A 171 2.93 -18.44 30.85
C SER A 171 3.15 -17.04 30.29
N PRO A 172 3.41 -16.02 31.14
CA PRO A 172 3.78 -14.69 30.68
C PRO A 172 5.06 -14.75 29.84
N ALA A 173 5.08 -14.01 28.73
CA ALA A 173 6.28 -13.84 27.91
C ALA A 173 6.80 -12.41 28.07
N ASN A 174 8.09 -12.26 28.36
CA ASN A 174 8.75 -10.96 28.39
C ASN A 174 9.25 -10.64 26.98
N VAL A 175 8.58 -9.72 26.30
CA VAL A 175 8.90 -9.31 24.93
C VAL A 175 9.35 -7.87 24.95
N ASP A 176 10.46 -7.58 24.28
CA ASP A 176 10.96 -6.21 24.15
C ASP A 176 9.92 -5.29 23.50
N PHE A 177 9.84 -4.05 23.99
CA PHE A 177 8.86 -3.07 23.52
C PHE A 177 9.03 -2.79 22.01
N LYS A 178 10.27 -2.56 21.56
CA LYS A 178 10.56 -2.24 20.15
C LYS A 178 10.23 -3.43 19.27
N GLN A 179 10.63 -4.64 19.68
CA GLN A 179 10.27 -5.89 18.98
C GLN A 179 8.75 -6.05 18.81
N LEU A 180 8.00 -5.93 19.90
CA LEU A 180 6.54 -6.11 19.93
C LEU A 180 5.85 -5.13 18.96
N TYR A 181 6.13 -3.84 19.13
CA TYR A 181 5.40 -2.82 18.38
C TYR A 181 5.81 -2.76 16.92
N LEU A 182 7.07 -3.00 16.56
CA LEU A 182 7.47 -3.06 15.15
C LEU A 182 6.82 -4.23 14.43
N THR A 183 6.69 -5.39 15.08
CA THR A 183 5.97 -6.55 14.55
C THR A 183 4.50 -6.20 14.30
N LEU A 184 3.84 -5.56 15.28
CA LEU A 184 2.44 -5.14 15.14
C LEU A 184 2.26 -4.06 14.08
N PHE A 185 3.14 -3.06 14.03
CA PHE A 185 3.15 -1.96 13.07
C PHE A 185 3.40 -2.39 11.64
N SER A 186 3.85 -3.62 11.40
CA SER A 186 3.81 -4.14 10.04
C SER A 186 2.37 -4.26 9.54
N ASN A 187 1.36 -4.55 10.38
CA ASN A 187 0.01 -4.87 9.94
C ASN A 187 -0.82 -3.63 9.53
N LYS A 188 -1.06 -3.47 8.21
CA LYS A 188 -1.80 -2.33 7.63
C LYS A 188 -3.15 -2.72 7.05
N LEU A 189 -4.05 -1.75 6.96
CA LEU A 189 -5.36 -1.93 6.35
C LEU A 189 -5.37 -1.35 4.93
N ASP A 190 -5.62 -2.18 3.92
CA ASP A 190 -6.00 -1.68 2.59
C ASP A 190 -7.46 -1.16 2.67
N PRO A 191 -7.74 0.12 2.35
CA PRO A 191 -9.08 0.69 2.47
C PRO A 191 -10.14 -0.02 1.60
N HIS A 192 -9.72 -0.67 0.51
CA HIS A 192 -10.61 -1.34 -0.44
C HIS A 192 -10.69 -2.85 -0.22
N GLN A 193 -9.57 -3.47 0.16
CA GLN A 193 -9.43 -4.93 0.24
C GLN A 193 -9.25 -5.46 1.67
N GLY A 194 -9.14 -4.59 2.67
CA GLY A 194 -8.93 -4.97 4.07
C GLY A 194 -7.54 -5.56 4.32
N ASN A 195 -7.43 -6.42 5.35
CA ASN A 195 -6.21 -7.17 5.62
C ASN A 195 -6.54 -8.66 5.85
N PRO A 196 -6.25 -9.55 4.88
CA PRO A 196 -6.61 -10.96 4.99
C PRO A 196 -5.82 -11.73 6.07
N PHE A 197 -4.63 -11.26 6.44
CA PHE A 197 -3.83 -11.88 7.50
C PHE A 197 -4.40 -11.59 8.88
N THR A 198 -4.90 -10.38 9.08
CA THR A 198 -5.40 -9.93 10.37
C THR A 198 -6.92 -9.79 10.42
N THR A 199 -7.65 -10.55 9.59
CA THR A 199 -9.12 -10.61 9.60
C THR A 199 -9.63 -11.99 9.98
N ILE A 200 -10.40 -12.12 11.05
CA ILE A 200 -11.11 -13.34 11.42
C ILE A 200 -12.59 -13.01 11.61
N ASN A 201 -13.45 -13.76 10.92
CA ASN A 201 -14.88 -13.42 10.82
C ASN A 201 -15.09 -11.97 10.35
N ASP A 202 -15.79 -11.15 11.12
CA ASP A 202 -16.05 -9.72 10.88
C ASP A 202 -15.06 -8.78 11.58
N ILE A 203 -13.98 -9.32 12.18
CA ILE A 203 -13.01 -8.59 13.00
C ILE A 203 -11.69 -8.47 12.25
N THR A 204 -11.26 -7.23 11.97
CA THR A 204 -9.96 -6.92 11.36
C THR A 204 -9.10 -6.10 12.31
N PHE A 205 -7.91 -6.61 12.64
CA PHE A 205 -6.88 -5.86 13.34
C PHE A 205 -6.00 -5.08 12.36
N PHE A 206 -5.64 -3.85 12.68
CA PHE A 206 -4.69 -3.06 11.91
C PHE A 206 -4.03 -1.99 12.78
N THR A 207 -2.96 -1.39 12.25
CA THR A 207 -2.28 -0.27 12.90
C THR A 207 -2.34 0.95 12.01
N ALA A 208 -2.39 2.13 12.64
CA ALA A 208 -2.50 3.39 11.91
C ALA A 208 -1.98 4.57 12.72
N SER A 209 -1.41 5.52 12.01
CA SER A 209 -1.09 6.87 12.46
C SER A 209 -2.25 7.79 12.19
N PHE A 210 -2.47 8.72 13.12
CA PHE A 210 -3.51 9.72 12.99
C PHE A 210 -3.20 10.96 13.82
N ILE A 211 -3.68 12.11 13.36
CA ILE A 211 -3.77 13.32 14.19
C ILE A 211 -5.16 13.32 14.82
N ASP A 212 -5.23 13.38 16.15
CA ASP A 212 -6.50 13.45 16.84
C ASP A 212 -7.20 14.80 16.59
N LEU A 213 -8.44 14.79 16.08
CA LEU A 213 -9.23 15.99 15.79
C LEU A 213 -10.23 16.33 16.91
N GLY A 214 -10.30 15.49 17.94
CA GLY A 214 -11.14 15.67 19.12
C GLY A 214 -12.41 14.81 19.14
N ASP A 215 -13.22 15.04 20.17
CA ASP A 215 -14.43 14.26 20.45
C ASP A 215 -15.58 14.56 19.48
N LYS A 216 -16.34 13.52 19.17
CA LYS A 216 -17.58 13.51 18.38
C LYS A 216 -18.79 13.01 19.18
N GLY A 217 -18.64 12.89 20.51
CA GLY A 217 -19.68 12.43 21.42
C GLY A 217 -19.45 10.99 21.86
N LYS A 218 -20.51 10.18 21.85
CA LYS A 218 -20.51 8.81 22.36
C LYS A 218 -20.94 7.83 21.27
N GLY A 219 -20.46 6.59 21.37
CA GLY A 219 -20.88 5.47 20.54
C GLY A 219 -21.04 4.20 21.37
N ASP A 220 -21.51 3.14 20.72
CA ASP A 220 -21.64 1.81 21.33
C ASP A 220 -20.63 0.84 20.73
N PHE A 221 -19.93 0.09 21.58
CA PHE A 221 -19.14 -1.07 21.18
C PHE A 221 -19.48 -2.26 22.07
N ASN A 222 -20.09 -3.30 21.48
CA ASN A 222 -20.51 -4.51 22.19
C ASN A 222 -21.33 -4.21 23.48
N GLY A 223 -22.29 -3.27 23.40
CA GLY A 223 -23.15 -2.89 24.53
C GLY A 223 -22.51 -1.96 25.56
N LYS A 224 -21.28 -1.48 25.30
CA LYS A 224 -20.59 -0.50 26.15
C LYS A 224 -20.60 0.87 25.50
N ASN A 225 -20.88 1.89 26.29
CA ASN A 225 -20.79 3.28 25.88
C ASN A 225 -19.31 3.73 25.84
N VAL A 226 -18.82 4.13 24.69
CA VAL A 226 -17.42 4.47 24.41
C VAL A 226 -17.34 5.87 23.82
N ASN A 227 -16.24 6.61 24.06
CA ASN A 227 -16.06 7.90 23.41
C ASN A 227 -15.94 7.70 21.91
N LYS A 228 -16.64 8.53 21.14
CA LYS A 228 -16.45 8.62 19.69
C LYS A 228 -15.53 9.80 19.41
N ARG A 229 -14.50 9.58 18.61
CA ARG A 229 -13.52 10.60 18.21
C ARG A 229 -13.40 10.66 16.69
N LEU A 230 -12.91 11.79 16.18
CA LEU A 230 -12.51 11.95 14.80
C LEU A 230 -10.99 12.04 14.75
N GLY A 231 -10.34 11.27 13.88
CA GLY A 231 -8.91 11.36 13.62
C GLY A 231 -8.65 11.62 12.15
N ARG A 232 -7.57 12.34 11.84
CA ARG A 232 -7.04 12.45 10.49
C ARG A 232 -6.00 11.37 10.27
N PHE A 233 -6.39 10.32 9.55
CA PHE A 233 -5.56 9.16 9.24
C PHE A 233 -4.77 9.38 7.96
N PHE A 234 -3.63 8.69 7.85
CA PHE A 234 -2.74 8.78 6.70
C PHE A 234 -2.90 7.55 5.81
N ILE A 235 -3.11 7.76 4.51
CA ILE A 235 -3.18 6.70 3.51
C ILE A 235 -1.95 6.81 2.62
N GLY A 236 -1.04 5.86 2.79
CA GLY A 236 0.13 5.67 1.95
C GLY A 236 -0.18 4.86 0.69
N THR A 237 0.76 4.86 -0.24
CA THR A 237 0.78 4.00 -1.43
C THR A 237 2.15 3.36 -1.56
N TYR A 238 2.24 2.22 -2.24
CA TYR A 238 3.50 1.52 -2.45
C TYR A 238 4.58 2.32 -3.21
N LYS A 239 4.20 3.43 -3.85
CA LYS A 239 5.12 4.39 -4.53
C LYS A 239 5.38 5.65 -3.70
N GLY A 240 5.17 5.59 -2.38
CA GLY A 240 5.44 6.70 -1.47
C GLY A 240 4.47 7.88 -1.51
N GLY A 241 3.41 7.83 -2.31
CA GLY A 241 2.33 8.82 -2.25
C GLY A 241 1.62 8.75 -0.90
N LEU A 242 1.24 9.91 -0.36
CA LEU A 242 0.52 10.04 0.91
C LEU A 242 -0.67 10.98 0.74
N LYS A 243 -1.81 10.58 1.27
CA LYS A 243 -2.99 11.44 1.44
C LYS A 243 -3.53 11.29 2.86
N THR A 244 -4.50 12.13 3.20
CA THR A 244 -5.19 12.02 4.49
C THR A 244 -6.67 11.76 4.29
N THR A 245 -7.29 11.12 5.28
CA THR A 245 -8.74 10.95 5.36
C THR A 245 -9.15 11.10 6.82
N ASP A 246 -10.29 11.74 7.06
CA ASP A 246 -10.83 11.84 8.42
C ASP A 246 -11.70 10.59 8.67
N ILE A 247 -11.46 9.90 9.80
CA ILE A 247 -12.13 8.65 10.18
C ILE A 247 -12.67 8.78 11.60
N GLU A 248 -13.92 8.39 11.80
CA GLU A 248 -14.50 8.23 13.13
C GLU A 248 -14.07 6.90 13.75
N PHE A 249 -13.66 6.94 15.02
CA PHE A 249 -13.32 5.74 15.79
C PHE A 249 -13.79 5.85 17.23
N LEU A 250 -13.86 4.71 17.91
CA LEU A 250 -14.21 4.57 19.31
C LEU A 250 -12.93 4.46 20.14
N ASP A 251 -12.93 5.07 21.32
CA ASP A 251 -11.78 5.12 22.21
C ASP A 251 -12.20 5.02 23.67
N PHE A 252 -11.55 4.13 24.42
CA PHE A 252 -11.72 4.05 25.88
C PHE A 252 -10.83 5.06 26.61
N ASP A 253 -9.76 5.53 25.96
CA ASP A 253 -8.82 6.49 26.51
C ASP A 253 -9.22 7.94 26.19
N SER A 254 -8.62 8.89 26.90
CA SER A 254 -8.63 10.30 26.54
C SER A 254 -7.37 10.64 25.74
N LEU A 255 -7.54 11.20 24.54
CA LEU A 255 -6.44 11.71 23.73
C LEU A 255 -6.40 13.24 23.72
N ASN A 256 -5.18 13.76 23.56
CA ASN A 256 -4.97 15.18 23.39
C ASN A 256 -5.15 15.55 21.92
N LYS A 257 -6.12 16.45 21.67
CA LYS A 257 -6.39 16.97 20.33
C LYS A 257 -5.14 17.61 19.72
N GLY A 258 -4.91 17.35 18.44
CA GLY A 258 -3.80 17.88 17.65
C GLY A 258 -2.49 17.10 17.77
N ARG A 259 -2.41 16.11 18.67
CA ARG A 259 -1.23 15.25 18.77
C ARG A 259 -1.23 14.15 17.71
N LEU A 260 -0.04 13.78 17.26
CA LEU A 260 0.20 12.70 16.32
C LEU A 260 0.42 11.38 17.08
N TYR A 261 -0.52 10.47 16.87
CA TYR A 261 -0.52 9.15 17.49
C TYR A 261 -0.26 8.05 16.46
N VAL A 262 0.27 6.94 16.95
CA VAL A 262 0.16 5.63 16.31
C VAL A 262 -0.71 4.75 17.20
N GLY A 263 -1.74 4.15 16.61
CA GLY A 263 -2.73 3.34 17.29
C GLY A 263 -2.80 1.90 16.78
N LEU A 264 -3.20 1.02 17.69
CA LEU A 264 -3.66 -0.33 17.41
C LEU A 264 -5.18 -0.30 17.32
N PHE A 265 -5.74 -0.77 16.22
CA PHE A 265 -7.16 -0.68 15.94
C PHE A 265 -7.77 -2.03 15.63
N ILE A 266 -9.06 -2.15 15.96
CA ILE A 266 -9.92 -3.22 15.48
C ILE A 266 -11.11 -2.62 14.77
N ARG A 267 -11.33 -3.08 13.55
CA ARG A 267 -12.58 -2.87 12.83
C ARG A 267 -13.46 -4.09 13.04
N LYS A 268 -14.65 -3.89 13.60
CA LYS A 268 -15.70 -4.91 13.68
C LYS A 268 -16.92 -4.39 12.94
N ASN A 269 -17.27 -5.03 11.82
CA ASN A 269 -18.23 -4.50 10.86
C ASN A 269 -17.82 -3.10 10.35
N GLU A 270 -18.63 -2.08 10.59
CA GLU A 270 -18.33 -0.68 10.23
C GLU A 270 -17.71 0.14 11.36
N LYS A 271 -17.63 -0.42 12.58
CA LYS A 271 -17.12 0.28 13.75
C LYS A 271 -15.61 0.05 13.89
N ILE A 272 -14.86 1.13 14.11
CA ILE A 272 -13.44 1.08 14.43
C ILE A 272 -13.27 1.39 15.91
N LEU A 273 -12.58 0.52 16.64
CA LEU A 273 -12.19 0.69 18.03
C LEU A 273 -10.67 0.81 18.10
N LYS A 274 -10.16 1.83 18.78
CA LYS A 274 -8.75 1.90 19.19
C LYS A 274 -8.56 1.05 20.44
N LEU A 275 -7.64 0.09 20.36
CA LEU A 275 -7.23 -0.75 21.49
C LEU A 275 -6.17 -0.06 22.36
N SER A 276 -5.23 0.63 21.70
CA SER A 276 -4.20 1.42 22.35
C SER A 276 -3.68 2.50 21.39
N GLY A 277 -3.10 3.55 21.92
CA GLY A 277 -2.45 4.60 21.14
C GLY A 277 -1.29 5.24 21.88
N MET A 278 -0.24 5.58 21.16
CA MET A 278 0.97 6.19 21.72
C MET A 278 1.36 7.39 20.86
N SER A 279 1.80 8.47 21.51
CA SER A 279 2.34 9.63 20.81
C SER A 279 3.64 9.23 20.12
N ILE A 280 3.73 9.44 18.81
CA ILE A 280 4.96 9.13 18.07
C ILE A 280 6.11 10.04 18.52
N VAL A 281 5.78 11.25 18.98
CA VAL A 281 6.72 12.23 19.51
C VAL A 281 7.31 11.72 20.83
N ASP A 282 6.45 11.29 21.76
CA ASP A 282 6.89 10.80 23.07
C ASP A 282 7.77 9.55 22.92
N LEU A 283 7.42 8.65 21.97
CA LEU A 283 8.20 7.45 21.68
C LEU A 283 9.59 7.78 21.10
N HIS A 284 9.65 8.79 20.23
CA HIS A 284 10.88 9.26 19.61
C HIS A 284 11.80 9.90 20.65
N GLU A 285 11.30 10.87 21.41
CA GLU A 285 12.06 11.60 22.43
C GLU A 285 12.54 10.68 23.55
N SER A 286 11.77 9.66 23.92
CA SER A 286 12.18 8.67 24.92
C SER A 286 13.12 7.58 24.40
N GLY A 287 13.53 7.62 23.12
CA GLY A 287 14.39 6.63 22.48
C GLY A 287 13.80 5.22 22.38
N LYS A 288 12.49 5.04 22.61
CA LYS A 288 11.85 3.71 22.55
C LYS A 288 11.61 3.27 21.12
N LEU A 289 11.18 4.19 20.27
CA LEU A 289 10.91 3.94 18.86
C LEU A 289 10.95 5.25 18.09
N THR A 290 11.73 5.31 17.02
CA THR A 290 11.85 6.51 16.19
C THR A 290 10.75 6.56 15.13
N LEU A 291 10.43 7.76 14.65
CA LEU A 291 9.47 7.94 13.55
C LEU A 291 9.87 7.10 12.33
N ASN A 292 11.18 7.06 12.01
CA ASN A 292 11.70 6.30 10.89
C ASN A 292 11.44 4.80 11.07
N SER A 293 11.65 4.27 12.28
CA SER A 293 11.33 2.87 12.60
C SER A 293 9.84 2.56 12.35
N TYR A 294 8.94 3.42 12.79
CA TYR A 294 7.50 3.23 12.58
C TYR A 294 7.11 3.29 11.09
N LEU A 295 7.54 4.33 10.38
CA LEU A 295 7.19 4.53 8.98
C LEU A 295 7.76 3.40 8.12
N PHE A 296 9.02 2.99 8.35
CA PHE A 296 9.62 1.90 7.61
C PHE A 296 8.96 0.56 7.92
N ALA A 297 8.66 0.27 9.19
CA ALA A 297 7.90 -0.93 9.56
C ALA A 297 6.55 -0.99 8.85
N SER A 298 5.90 0.16 8.73
CA SER A 298 4.63 0.29 8.05
C SER A 298 4.75 0.10 6.54
N PHE A 299 5.81 0.63 5.94
CA PHE A 299 6.08 0.55 4.52
C PHE A 299 6.61 -0.81 4.08
N ALA A 300 7.22 -1.58 4.99
CA ALA A 300 7.86 -2.86 4.69
C ALA A 300 6.91 -3.88 4.07
N GLN A 301 5.62 -3.84 4.40
CA GLN A 301 4.63 -4.71 3.77
C GLN A 301 4.47 -4.46 2.26
N THR A 302 4.91 -3.32 1.73
CA THR A 302 4.85 -3.01 0.30
C THR A 302 5.96 -3.69 -0.51
N ALA A 303 7.02 -4.20 0.12
CA ALA A 303 8.20 -4.75 -0.53
C ALA A 303 7.88 -5.81 -1.60
N LYS A 304 8.40 -5.63 -2.81
CA LYS A 304 8.24 -6.60 -3.91
C LYS A 304 9.44 -7.52 -3.90
N ASN A 305 9.20 -8.84 -3.83
CA ASN A 305 10.28 -9.84 -3.71
C ASN A 305 11.23 -9.53 -2.54
N CYS A 306 10.68 -9.05 -1.42
CA CYS A 306 11.44 -8.66 -0.22
C CYS A 306 12.41 -7.49 -0.44
N VAL A 307 12.18 -6.68 -1.47
CA VAL A 307 12.96 -5.48 -1.76
C VAL A 307 12.06 -4.26 -1.76
N ILE A 308 12.53 -3.20 -1.10
CA ILE A 308 11.95 -1.86 -1.10
C ILE A 308 12.84 -0.95 -1.93
N ASN A 309 12.25 -0.18 -2.82
CA ASN A 309 12.94 0.91 -3.48
C ASN A 309 13.04 2.10 -2.52
N PHE A 310 14.27 2.52 -2.21
CA PHE A 310 14.50 3.60 -1.25
C PHE A 310 13.85 4.91 -1.71
N ALA A 311 13.80 5.19 -3.02
CA ALA A 311 13.14 6.40 -3.52
C ALA A 311 11.62 6.43 -3.23
N ASP A 312 10.96 5.28 -3.26
CA ASP A 312 9.54 5.18 -2.90
C ASP A 312 9.35 5.39 -1.39
N TYR A 313 10.26 4.87 -0.56
CA TYR A 313 10.24 5.11 0.88
C TYR A 313 10.56 6.57 1.24
N ASP A 314 11.57 7.16 0.63
CA ASP A 314 11.97 8.55 0.81
C ASP A 314 10.83 9.52 0.46
N LYS A 315 10.10 9.24 -0.61
CA LYS A 315 8.90 9.99 -0.99
C LYS A 315 7.79 9.85 0.07
N LEU A 316 7.58 8.66 0.63
CA LEU A 316 6.64 8.46 1.74
C LEU A 316 7.03 9.31 2.94
N PHE A 317 8.29 9.21 3.35
CA PHE A 317 8.85 9.90 4.50
C PHE A 317 8.68 11.40 4.35
N SER A 318 9.13 11.96 3.22
CA SER A 318 9.01 13.39 2.89
C SER A 318 7.55 13.87 2.93
N ASN A 319 6.62 13.11 2.37
CA ASN A 319 5.21 13.45 2.43
C ASN A 319 4.66 13.40 3.86
N PHE A 320 5.12 12.45 4.68
CA PHE A 320 4.71 12.33 6.07
C PHE A 320 5.25 13.48 6.94
N LEU A 321 6.46 13.97 6.66
CA LEU A 321 6.97 15.20 7.29
C LEU A 321 6.01 16.37 7.04
N ASN A 322 5.57 16.54 5.79
CA ASN A 322 4.74 17.67 5.36
C ASN A 322 3.28 17.59 5.83
N LEU A 323 2.69 16.38 5.81
CA LEU A 323 1.27 16.18 6.13
C LEU A 323 1.03 15.78 7.58
N GLY A 324 1.99 15.08 8.20
CA GLY A 324 1.91 14.57 9.56
C GLY A 324 2.65 15.46 10.56
N LEU A 325 3.99 15.47 10.51
CA LEU A 325 4.80 16.17 11.52
C LEU A 325 4.57 17.68 11.52
N ALA A 326 4.65 18.34 10.35
CA ALA A 326 4.57 19.80 10.26
C ALA A 326 3.20 20.36 10.70
N LYS A 327 2.16 19.53 10.75
CA LYS A 327 0.77 19.88 11.07
C LYS A 327 0.30 19.38 12.45
N SER A 328 1.22 18.86 13.27
CA SER A 328 0.94 18.31 14.60
C SER A 328 1.99 18.76 15.62
N ASP A 329 1.94 18.19 16.83
CA ASP A 329 3.01 18.30 17.82
C ASP A 329 4.34 17.69 17.35
N GLY A 330 4.33 16.89 16.28
CA GLY A 330 5.51 16.30 15.67
C GLY A 330 6.55 17.28 15.11
N ARG A 331 6.24 18.58 15.04
CA ARG A 331 7.22 19.60 14.65
C ARG A 331 8.44 19.63 15.58
N SER A 332 8.31 19.23 16.85
CA SER A 332 9.43 19.21 17.81
C SER A 332 10.56 18.26 17.37
N ILE A 333 10.22 17.11 16.78
CA ILE A 333 11.17 16.06 16.38
C ILE A 333 11.54 16.12 14.89
N LEU A 334 11.15 17.17 14.16
CA LEU A 334 11.30 17.23 12.70
C LEU A 334 12.77 17.12 12.27
N LYS A 335 13.67 17.84 12.97
CA LYS A 335 15.10 17.85 12.66
C LYS A 335 15.70 16.46 12.86
N ASP A 336 15.50 15.88 14.03
CA ASP A 336 16.06 14.58 14.40
C ASP A 336 15.52 13.47 13.48
N ALA A 337 14.23 13.53 13.12
CA ALA A 337 13.64 12.61 12.16
C ALA A 337 14.34 12.68 10.78
N ILE A 338 14.62 13.87 10.26
CA ILE A 338 15.34 14.06 8.98
C ILE A 338 16.76 13.51 9.07
N GLU A 339 17.48 13.76 10.17
CA GLU A 339 18.84 13.25 10.38
C GLU A 339 18.87 11.72 10.40
N ILE A 340 17.98 11.09 11.19
CA ILE A 340 17.84 9.62 11.27
C ILE A 340 17.55 9.01 9.90
N HIS A 341 16.61 9.59 9.14
CA HIS A 341 16.27 9.11 7.79
C HIS A 341 17.42 9.27 6.79
N SER A 342 18.11 10.41 6.83
CA SER A 342 19.24 10.71 5.94
C SER A 342 20.43 9.78 6.19
N MET A 343 20.62 9.34 7.44
CA MET A 343 21.63 8.36 7.82
C MET A 343 21.21 6.91 7.51
N MET A 344 20.00 6.68 7.02
CA MET A 344 19.42 5.35 6.77
C MET A 344 19.46 4.41 7.99
N ILE A 345 19.38 4.98 9.19
CA ILE A 345 19.33 4.22 10.44
C ILE A 345 17.89 3.93 10.83
N ASP A 346 17.68 2.98 11.75
CA ASP A 346 16.35 2.63 12.26
C ASP A 346 15.36 2.14 11.17
N LEU A 347 15.87 1.28 10.29
CA LEU A 347 15.10 0.59 9.26
C LEU A 347 14.84 -0.86 9.71
N PRO A 348 13.84 -1.13 10.57
CA PRO A 348 13.53 -2.48 11.05
C PRO A 348 13.23 -3.42 9.88
N PHE A 349 13.42 -4.72 10.05
CA PHE A 349 13.34 -5.72 8.97
C PHE A 349 14.44 -5.62 7.90
N SER A 350 15.24 -4.54 7.84
CA SER A 350 16.33 -4.42 6.86
C SER A 350 17.44 -5.44 7.14
N GLU A 351 17.81 -6.20 6.11
CA GLU A 351 18.97 -7.10 6.12
C GLU A 351 20.17 -6.45 5.42
N GLN A 352 19.93 -5.75 4.29
CA GLN A 352 20.97 -5.15 3.48
C GLN A 352 20.46 -3.93 2.73
N ILE A 353 21.30 -2.89 2.64
CA ILE A 353 21.04 -1.69 1.84
C ILE A 353 22.09 -1.61 0.74
N SER A 354 21.67 -1.56 -0.52
CA SER A 354 22.57 -1.44 -1.67
C SER A 354 21.86 -0.79 -2.85
N ASN A 355 22.55 0.06 -3.62
CA ASN A 355 22.06 0.60 -4.90
C ASN A 355 20.61 1.10 -4.89
N ASN A 356 20.25 1.97 -3.92
CA ASN A 356 18.90 2.52 -3.75
C ASN A 356 17.80 1.46 -3.46
N GLN A 357 18.19 0.27 -3.02
CA GLN A 357 17.31 -0.82 -2.65
C GLN A 357 17.59 -1.24 -1.20
N ILE A 358 16.52 -1.52 -0.46
CA ILE A 358 16.58 -2.07 0.88
C ILE A 358 16.00 -3.47 0.82
N LYS A 359 16.83 -4.48 1.05
CA LYS A 359 16.42 -5.87 1.22
C LYS A 359 15.88 -6.03 2.63
N ILE A 360 14.66 -6.55 2.74
CA ILE A 360 14.00 -6.77 4.01
C ILE A 360 13.70 -8.25 4.26
N VAL A 361 13.49 -8.61 5.52
CA VAL A 361 13.00 -9.93 5.93
C VAL A 361 11.50 -9.89 6.23
N ASP A 362 10.86 -11.06 6.23
CA ASP A 362 9.46 -11.20 6.62
C ASP A 362 9.24 -10.89 8.13
N PRO A 363 8.11 -10.29 8.55
CA PRO A 363 7.81 -10.06 9.97
C PRO A 363 7.89 -11.31 10.86
N ILE A 364 7.58 -12.51 10.32
CA ILE A 364 7.74 -13.78 11.05
C ILE A 364 9.23 -14.05 11.32
N SER A 365 10.10 -13.81 10.32
CA SER A 365 11.56 -13.96 10.47
C SER A 365 12.11 -12.96 11.49
N TYR A 366 11.68 -11.69 11.40
CA TYR A 366 12.08 -10.65 12.34
C TYR A 366 11.68 -11.00 13.77
N TRP A 367 10.44 -11.48 13.98
CA TRP A 367 9.99 -11.93 15.30
C TRP A 367 10.85 -13.06 15.85
N TYR A 368 11.11 -14.09 15.04
CA TYR A 368 11.88 -15.25 15.45
C TYR A 368 13.30 -14.89 15.88
N TYR A 369 14.06 -14.17 15.04
CA TYR A 369 15.44 -13.83 15.36
C TYR A 369 15.54 -12.82 16.51
N SER A 370 14.64 -11.82 16.56
CA SER A 370 14.60 -10.87 17.68
C SER A 370 14.30 -11.56 19.01
N SER A 371 13.37 -12.52 19.04
CA SER A 371 13.03 -13.28 20.26
C SER A 371 14.19 -14.13 20.77
N ASN A 372 15.09 -14.55 19.88
CA ASN A 372 16.26 -15.37 20.21
C ASN A 372 17.54 -14.55 20.43
N ASN A 373 17.46 -13.21 20.38
CA ASN A 373 18.61 -12.31 20.39
C ASN A 373 19.66 -12.66 19.32
N GLU A 374 19.19 -13.08 18.14
CA GLU A 374 20.02 -13.40 16.99
C GLU A 374 19.97 -12.27 15.95
N ASP A 375 20.99 -12.21 15.08
CA ASP A 375 21.01 -11.28 13.97
C ASP A 375 19.82 -11.50 13.03
N ILE A 376 19.16 -10.40 12.66
CA ILE A 376 18.01 -10.41 11.77
C ILE A 376 18.43 -10.93 10.40
N ARG A 377 17.85 -12.05 9.99
CA ARG A 377 18.03 -12.65 8.66
C ARG A 377 16.74 -13.34 8.22
N GLU A 378 16.70 -13.77 6.98
CA GLU A 378 15.59 -14.55 6.48
C GLU A 378 15.56 -15.95 7.13
N CYS A 379 14.41 -16.38 7.64
CA CYS A 379 14.26 -17.73 8.19
C CYS A 379 14.16 -18.75 7.03
N ILE A 380 15.32 -19.26 6.61
CA ILE A 380 15.45 -20.31 5.58
C ILE A 380 15.68 -21.68 6.24
N ASP A 381 16.47 -21.70 7.32
CA ASP A 381 16.81 -22.90 8.10
C ASP A 381 16.31 -22.80 9.55
N CYS A 382 15.11 -22.23 9.75
CA CYS A 382 14.48 -22.14 11.06
C CYS A 382 13.12 -22.88 11.10
N PRO A 383 12.57 -23.19 12.29
CA PRO A 383 11.31 -23.93 12.42
C PRO A 383 10.12 -23.26 11.70
N LEU A 384 10.18 -21.95 11.47
CA LEU A 384 9.09 -21.17 10.84
C LEU A 384 9.26 -21.00 9.33
N LYS A 385 10.24 -21.66 8.68
CA LYS A 385 10.55 -21.45 7.25
C LYS A 385 9.34 -21.66 6.33
N ASP A 386 8.52 -22.67 6.63
CA ASP A 386 7.35 -23.01 5.82
C ASP A 386 6.25 -21.94 5.96
N LYS A 387 6.13 -21.33 7.15
CA LYS A 387 5.22 -20.21 7.40
C LYS A 387 5.66 -18.96 6.65
N VAL A 388 6.96 -18.66 6.68
CA VAL A 388 7.56 -17.53 5.95
C VAL A 388 7.37 -17.69 4.45
N SER A 389 7.69 -18.87 3.90
CA SER A 389 7.51 -19.19 2.48
C SER A 389 6.05 -19.04 2.06
N LEU A 390 5.12 -19.66 2.81
CA LEU A 390 3.68 -19.58 2.53
C LEU A 390 3.15 -18.14 2.60
N ARG A 391 3.60 -17.34 3.58
CA ARG A 391 3.21 -15.94 3.70
C ARG A 391 3.68 -15.11 2.50
N LYS A 392 4.93 -15.29 2.05
CA LYS A 392 5.46 -14.62 0.86
C LYS A 392 4.68 -14.97 -0.40
N ASP A 393 4.31 -16.23 -0.54
CA ASP A 393 3.46 -16.76 -1.61
C ASP A 393 2.08 -16.08 -1.66
N ILE A 394 1.44 -15.94 -0.50
CA ILE A 394 0.15 -15.25 -0.36
C ILE A 394 0.33 -13.77 -0.72
N LEU A 395 1.34 -13.10 -0.16
CA LEU A 395 1.63 -11.70 -0.43
C LEU A 395 1.83 -11.41 -1.92
N ALA A 396 2.64 -12.23 -2.60
CA ALA A 396 2.89 -12.08 -4.03
C ALA A 396 1.58 -12.19 -4.84
N SER A 397 0.68 -13.08 -4.43
CA SER A 397 -0.62 -13.26 -5.08
C SER A 397 -1.58 -12.10 -4.81
N LEU A 398 -1.66 -11.61 -3.56
CA LEU A 398 -2.47 -10.46 -3.19
C LEU A 398 -1.99 -9.17 -3.89
N LYS A 399 -0.68 -8.94 -3.97
CA LYS A 399 -0.12 -7.76 -4.64
C LYS A 399 -0.39 -7.76 -6.15
N ARG A 400 -0.36 -8.93 -6.81
CA ARG A 400 -0.78 -9.05 -8.22
C ARG A 400 -2.25 -8.65 -8.43
N LYS A 401 -3.09 -8.80 -7.40
CA LYS A 401 -4.49 -8.36 -7.39
C LYS A 401 -4.67 -6.89 -6.94
N GLY A 402 -3.57 -6.19 -6.62
CA GLY A 402 -3.56 -4.77 -6.26
C GLY A 402 -3.69 -4.50 -4.75
N TRP A 403 -3.58 -5.52 -3.90
CA TRP A 403 -3.56 -5.33 -2.45
C TRP A 403 -2.34 -4.51 -2.01
N LEU A 404 -2.55 -3.56 -1.09
CA LEU A 404 -1.58 -2.54 -0.65
C LEU A 404 -1.11 -1.56 -1.74
N ASN A 405 -1.89 -1.40 -2.83
CA ASN A 405 -1.71 -0.24 -3.71
C ASN A 405 -1.93 1.08 -2.94
N ALA A 406 -2.85 1.04 -1.97
CA ALA A 406 -3.03 2.05 -0.93
C ALA A 406 -3.27 1.36 0.41
N PHE A 407 -2.80 1.96 1.49
CA PHE A 407 -2.95 1.40 2.84
C PHE A 407 -2.89 2.50 3.89
N ILE A 408 -3.61 2.29 4.99
CA ILE A 408 -3.50 3.18 6.15
C ILE A 408 -2.13 2.95 6.79
N ILE A 409 -1.32 4.00 6.89
CA ILE A 409 0.00 3.99 7.55
C ILE A 409 -0.20 4.02 9.03
#